data_AF-A0A1I2J9L1-F1
#
_entry.id   AF-A0A1I2J9L1-F1
#
_cell.length_a   1.000
_cell.length_b   1.000
_cell.length_c   1.000
_cell.angle_alpha   90.00
_cell.angle_beta   90.00
_cell.angle_gamma   90.00
#
_symmetry.space_group_name_H-M   'P 1'
#
loop_
_entity.id
_entity.type
_entity.pdbx_description
1 polymer ?
#
loop_
_entity_poly.entity_id
_entity_poly.type
_entity_poly.pdbx_seq_one_letter_code
_entity_poly.pdbx_strand_id
1 'polypeptide(L)'
;MSVEEKEKVISKTTLITAMSVFFLSIFIIFLFLSSKEAWQQKIKEASTYPPEIEDLRKENTTLKAKLDFYRKQDSVYTKLIATRTFDAKDTENFRMYGLFKDKDKKYTPEEMAAKFNIPNEKAIKITEVQGDNWFIIPVKGVHFVRKAETASSIAKKYYTLLRDSVLIKEFNPSIKIDNLVFIPYGSENTK
;
A
#
# COMPACT_ATOMS: atom_id res chain seq x y z
N MET A 1 -71.46 30.29 -55.72
CA MET A 1 -70.43 30.74 -54.76
C MET A 1 -69.09 30.25 -55.27
N SER A 2 -68.31 31.16 -55.84
CA SER A 2 -67.06 30.88 -56.55
C SER A 2 -65.93 30.69 -55.56
N VAL A 3 -65.23 29.57 -55.67
CA VAL A 3 -63.98 29.27 -54.97
C VAL A 3 -62.88 30.06 -55.68
N GLU A 4 -62.31 31.08 -55.02
CA GLU A 4 -61.11 31.78 -55.49
C GLU A 4 -59.89 30.89 -55.29
N GLU A 5 -59.44 30.25 -56.36
CA GLU A 5 -58.15 29.57 -56.42
C GLU A 5 -57.07 30.63 -56.74
N LYS A 6 -56.44 31.19 -55.70
CA LYS A 6 -55.31 32.11 -55.86
C LYS A 6 -54.04 31.32 -56.16
N GLU A 7 -53.69 31.18 -57.44
CA GLU A 7 -52.35 30.77 -57.85
C GLU A 7 -51.32 31.74 -57.26
N LYS A 8 -50.51 31.26 -56.31
CA LYS A 8 -49.34 31.98 -55.80
C LYS A 8 -48.28 32.04 -56.91
N VAL A 9 -48.22 33.16 -57.63
CA VAL A 9 -47.10 33.46 -58.53
C VAL A 9 -45.85 33.70 -57.66
N ILE A 10 -44.99 32.69 -57.56
CA ILE A 10 -43.71 32.80 -56.87
C ILE A 10 -42.82 33.77 -57.66
N SER A 11 -42.36 34.83 -57.01
CA SER A 11 -41.42 35.78 -57.60
C SER A 11 -40.12 35.08 -58.00
N LYS A 12 -39.59 35.39 -59.20
CA LYS A 12 -38.30 34.86 -59.69
C LYS A 12 -37.17 35.08 -58.67
N THR A 13 -37.21 36.19 -57.93
CA THR A 13 -36.25 36.50 -56.87
C THR A 13 -36.35 35.52 -55.70
N THR A 14 -37.56 35.15 -55.28
CA THR A 14 -37.78 34.17 -54.21
C THR A 14 -37.27 32.79 -54.61
N LEU A 15 -37.46 32.39 -55.86
CA LEU A 15 -36.93 31.14 -56.41
C LEU A 15 -35.39 31.13 -56.40
N ILE A 16 -34.75 32.21 -56.86
CA ILE A 16 -33.29 32.35 -56.88
C ILE A 16 -32.71 32.30 -55.46
N THR A 17 -33.34 32.98 -54.50
CA THR A 17 -32.91 32.97 -53.09
C THR A 17 -33.03 31.56 -52.49
N ALA A 18 -34.16 30.87 -52.72
CA ALA A 18 -34.36 29.51 -52.24
C ALA A 18 -33.32 28.53 -52.82
N MET A 19 -33.03 28.63 -54.12
CA MET A 19 -31.98 27.83 -54.75
C MET A 19 -30.59 28.16 -54.19
N SER A 20 -30.29 29.43 -53.94
CA SER A 20 -29.01 29.86 -53.38
C SER A 20 -28.79 29.30 -51.97
N VAL A 21 -29.82 29.33 -51.12
CA VAL A 21 -29.78 28.75 -49.75
C VAL A 21 -29.63 27.22 -49.81
N PHE A 22 -30.32 26.57 -50.75
CA PHE A 22 -30.21 25.12 -50.95
C PHE A 22 -28.79 24.71 -51.36
N PHE A 23 -28.21 25.38 -52.36
CA PHE A 23 -26.84 25.11 -52.78
C PHE A 23 -25.81 25.47 -51.70
N LEU A 24 -26.01 26.56 -50.96
CA LEU A 24 -25.15 26.93 -49.84
C LEU A 24 -25.19 25.86 -48.73
N SER A 25 -26.37 25.33 -48.43
CA SER A 25 -26.54 24.29 -47.42
C SER A 25 -25.83 22.98 -47.84
N ILE A 26 -25.97 22.58 -49.11
CA ILE A 26 -25.23 21.44 -49.67
C ILE A 26 -23.72 21.70 -49.61
N PHE A 27 -23.27 22.91 -49.95
CA PHE A 27 -21.86 23.27 -49.91
C PHE A 27 -21.28 23.23 -48.49
N ILE A 28 -22.02 23.71 -47.49
CA ILE A 28 -21.62 23.63 -46.07
C ILE A 28 -21.54 22.17 -45.61
N ILE A 29 -22.53 21.34 -45.97
CA ILE A 29 -22.51 19.90 -45.66
C ILE A 29 -21.29 19.23 -46.32
N PHE A 30 -21.00 19.56 -47.58
CA PHE A 30 -19.84 19.05 -48.30
C PHE A 30 -18.52 19.46 -47.63
N LEU A 31 -18.36 20.74 -47.27
CA LEU A 31 -17.18 21.22 -46.53
C LEU A 31 -17.03 20.53 -45.18
N PHE A 32 -18.12 20.32 -44.46
CA PHE A 32 -18.11 19.59 -43.20
C PHE A 32 -17.65 18.14 -43.40
N LEU A 33 -18.21 17.42 -44.37
CA LEU A 33 -17.83 16.03 -44.66
C LEU A 33 -16.38 15.92 -45.12
N SER A 34 -15.92 16.83 -45.97
CA SER A 34 -14.52 16.85 -46.46
C SER A 34 -13.51 17.20 -45.38
N SER A 35 -13.89 17.95 -44.35
CA SER A 35 -12.99 18.39 -43.28
C SER A 35 -13.10 17.55 -42.00
N LYS A 36 -14.17 16.75 -41.85
CA LYS A 36 -14.45 15.95 -40.65
C LYS A 36 -13.27 15.10 -40.20
N GLU A 37 -12.62 14.41 -41.13
CA GLU A 37 -11.47 13.54 -40.80
C GLU A 37 -10.27 14.33 -40.29
N ALA A 38 -9.94 15.45 -40.95
CA ALA A 38 -8.87 16.34 -40.52
C ALA A 38 -9.13 16.94 -39.13
N TRP A 39 -10.39 17.28 -38.83
CA TRP A 39 -10.79 17.75 -37.50
C TRP A 39 -10.68 16.65 -36.44
N GLN A 40 -11.15 15.43 -36.75
CA GLN A 40 -11.03 14.30 -35.83
C GLN A 40 -9.57 13.91 -35.58
N GLN A 41 -8.72 13.99 -36.60
CA GLN A 41 -7.29 13.74 -36.48
C GLN A 41 -6.61 14.78 -35.59
N LYS A 42 -6.87 16.08 -35.78
CA LYS A 42 -6.34 17.14 -34.90
C LYS A 42 -6.79 16.99 -33.45
N ILE A 43 -8.04 16.56 -33.22
CA ILE A 43 -8.54 16.30 -31.87
C ILE A 43 -7.83 15.09 -31.24
N LYS A 44 -7.59 14.03 -32.01
CA LYS A 44 -6.82 12.86 -31.54
C LYS A 44 -5.37 13.24 -31.23
N GLU A 45 -4.70 14.00 -32.10
CA GLU A 45 -3.33 14.46 -31.89
C GLU A 45 -3.24 15.40 -30.67
N ALA A 46 -4.20 16.29 -30.47
CA ALA A 46 -4.24 17.19 -29.30
C ALA A 46 -4.60 16.48 -27.98
N SER A 47 -5.27 15.32 -28.03
CA SER A 47 -5.62 14.51 -26.85
C SER A 47 -4.64 13.37 -26.57
N THR A 48 -3.71 13.12 -27.48
CA THR A 48 -2.61 12.17 -27.30
C THR A 48 -1.49 12.91 -26.61
N TYR A 49 -1.16 12.50 -25.39
CA TYR A 49 0.02 13.03 -24.71
C TYR A 49 1.26 12.72 -25.57
N PRO A 50 2.30 13.58 -25.55
CA PRO A 50 3.61 13.21 -26.07
C PRO A 50 3.98 11.80 -25.59
N PRO A 51 4.56 10.94 -26.43
CA PRO A 51 4.83 9.54 -26.09
C PRO A 51 5.60 9.37 -24.78
N GLU A 52 6.51 10.30 -24.49
CA GLU A 52 7.26 10.39 -23.22
C GLU A 52 6.35 10.54 -21.98
N ILE A 53 5.28 11.32 -22.08
CA ILE A 53 4.31 11.52 -20.98
C ILE A 53 3.42 10.27 -20.84
N GLU A 54 3.08 9.61 -21.94
CA GLU A 54 2.31 8.36 -21.88
C GLU A 54 3.12 7.24 -21.22
N ASP A 55 4.41 7.12 -21.54
CA ASP A 55 5.33 6.15 -20.94
C ASP A 55 5.54 6.42 -19.45
N LEU A 56 5.75 7.68 -19.06
CA LEU A 56 5.84 8.07 -17.65
C LEU A 56 4.54 7.76 -16.89
N ARG A 57 3.37 7.93 -17.51
CA ARG A 57 2.09 7.56 -16.89
C ARG A 57 1.97 6.05 -16.69
N LYS A 58 2.34 5.25 -17.70
CA LYS A 58 2.35 3.78 -17.61
C LYS A 58 3.30 3.30 -16.51
N GLU A 59 4.50 3.85 -16.46
CA GLU A 59 5.46 3.55 -15.40
C GLU A 59 4.91 3.93 -14.02
N ASN A 60 4.36 5.13 -13.88
CA ASN A 60 3.76 5.60 -12.62
C ASN A 60 2.60 4.69 -12.17
N THR A 61 1.72 4.27 -13.09
CA THR A 61 0.65 3.31 -12.75
C THR A 61 1.19 1.96 -12.31
N THR A 62 2.26 1.48 -12.94
CA THR A 62 2.93 0.22 -12.58
C THR A 62 3.59 0.33 -11.20
N LEU A 63 4.28 1.43 -10.92
CA LEU A 63 4.91 1.70 -9.63
C LEU A 63 3.87 1.83 -8.52
N LYS A 64 2.73 2.50 -8.78
CA LYS A 64 1.61 2.56 -7.84
C LYS A 64 1.05 1.17 -7.53
N ALA A 65 0.80 0.36 -8.54
CA ALA A 65 0.32 -1.01 -8.35
C ALA A 65 1.31 -1.86 -7.53
N LYS A 66 2.62 -1.74 -7.80
CA LYS A 66 3.67 -2.40 -7.00
C LYS A 66 3.68 -1.89 -5.55
N LEU A 67 3.58 -0.58 -5.34
CA LEU A 67 3.56 0.01 -4.00
C LEU A 67 2.35 -0.48 -3.20
N ASP A 68 1.16 -0.51 -3.82
CA ASP A 68 -0.06 -0.99 -3.16
C ASP A 68 0.00 -2.48 -2.86
N PHE A 69 0.60 -3.28 -3.74
CA PHE A 69 0.89 -4.69 -3.47
C PHE A 69 1.76 -4.85 -2.22
N TYR A 70 2.89 -4.15 -2.13
CA TYR A 70 3.79 -4.23 -0.97
C TYR A 70 3.13 -3.71 0.31
N ARG A 71 2.32 -2.64 0.24
CA ARG A 71 1.55 -2.15 1.39
C ARG A 71 0.56 -3.19 1.91
N LYS A 72 -0.14 -3.88 0.99
CA LYS A 72 -1.06 -4.95 1.36
C LYS A 72 -0.32 -6.13 2.00
N GLN A 73 0.83 -6.52 1.44
CA GLN A 73 1.66 -7.58 1.99
C GLN A 73 2.18 -7.23 3.39
N ASP A 74 2.68 -6.00 3.58
CA ASP A 74 3.16 -5.49 4.86
C ASP A 74 2.06 -5.45 5.93
N SER A 75 0.84 -5.06 5.54
CA SER A 75 -0.34 -5.10 6.41
C SER A 75 -0.68 -6.53 6.85
N VAL A 76 -0.67 -7.48 5.91
CA VAL A 76 -0.89 -8.90 6.20
C VAL A 76 0.19 -9.44 7.14
N TYR A 77 1.46 -9.15 6.86
CA TYR A 77 2.59 -9.57 7.69
C TYR A 77 2.51 -8.98 9.11
N THR A 78 2.18 -7.69 9.22
CA THR A 78 1.99 -7.01 10.50
C THR A 78 0.88 -7.66 11.30
N LYS A 79 -0.27 -7.95 10.66
CA LYS A 79 -1.38 -8.65 11.30
C LYS A 79 -0.99 -10.06 11.74
N LEU A 80 -0.28 -10.80 10.89
CA LEU A 80 0.21 -12.15 11.21
C LEU A 80 1.13 -12.15 12.42
N ILE A 81 2.08 -11.20 12.50
CA ILE A 81 2.89 -11.05 13.71
C ILE A 81 1.99 -10.72 14.87
N ALA A 82 1.15 -9.68 14.79
CA ALA A 82 0.30 -9.20 15.88
C ALA A 82 -0.61 -10.28 16.48
N THR A 83 -1.08 -11.25 15.67
CA THR A 83 -1.95 -12.34 16.13
C THR A 83 -1.21 -13.59 16.59
N ARG A 84 0.13 -13.68 16.44
CA ARG A 84 0.89 -14.83 16.96
C ARG A 84 0.85 -14.82 18.49
N THR A 85 0.37 -15.93 19.03
CA THR A 85 0.43 -16.26 20.45
C THR A 85 1.58 -17.23 20.71
N PHE A 86 2.04 -17.30 21.94
CA PHE A 86 3.03 -18.29 22.33
C PHE A 86 2.34 -19.65 22.53
N ASP A 87 2.71 -20.66 21.77
CA ASP A 87 2.23 -22.02 22.00
C ASP A 87 3.18 -22.76 22.94
N ALA A 88 2.77 -22.89 24.21
CA ALA A 88 3.57 -23.57 25.22
C ALA A 88 3.72 -25.08 25.00
N LYS A 89 2.87 -25.68 24.14
CA LYS A 89 2.92 -27.10 23.80
C LYS A 89 3.80 -27.39 22.58
N ASP A 90 4.06 -26.38 21.75
CA ASP A 90 5.05 -26.45 20.67
C ASP A 90 6.46 -26.35 21.27
N THR A 91 6.93 -27.49 21.78
CA THR A 91 8.20 -27.60 22.51
C THR A 91 9.41 -27.69 21.59
N GLU A 92 9.21 -27.87 20.28
CA GLU A 92 10.30 -28.18 19.36
C GLU A 92 10.53 -27.12 18.27
N ASN A 93 9.55 -26.28 17.90
CA ASN A 93 9.71 -25.38 16.74
C ASN A 93 9.05 -24.01 16.90
N PHE A 94 9.60 -23.15 17.77
CA PHE A 94 9.29 -21.72 17.61
C PHE A 94 9.86 -21.24 16.28
N ARG A 95 9.02 -20.57 15.49
CA ARG A 95 9.37 -20.14 14.12
C ARG A 95 10.46 -19.06 14.09
N MET A 96 10.74 -18.43 15.22
CA MET A 96 11.74 -17.37 15.31
C MET A 96 12.31 -17.26 16.73
N TYR A 97 13.62 -17.13 16.80
CA TYR A 97 14.35 -16.86 18.04
C TYR A 97 15.17 -15.58 17.86
N GLY A 98 15.23 -14.78 18.92
CA GLY A 98 16.15 -13.67 19.04
C GLY A 98 17.28 -14.02 20.00
N LEU A 99 18.45 -13.43 19.77
CA LEU A 99 19.59 -13.53 20.68
C LEU A 99 19.58 -12.35 21.63
N PHE A 100 19.58 -12.64 22.93
CA PHE A 100 19.67 -11.64 23.99
C PHE A 100 20.98 -11.82 24.75
N LYS A 101 21.74 -10.73 24.86
CA LYS A 101 23.04 -10.72 25.52
C LYS A 101 22.91 -10.24 26.97
N ASP A 102 23.32 -11.06 27.92
CA ASP A 102 23.48 -10.71 29.33
C ASP A 102 24.97 -10.70 29.70
N LYS A 103 25.54 -9.49 29.70
CA LYS A 103 26.95 -9.26 30.02
C LYS A 103 27.30 -9.51 31.48
N ASP A 104 26.35 -9.26 32.37
CA ASP A 104 26.60 -9.25 33.80
C ASP A 104 26.25 -10.60 34.45
N LYS A 105 25.82 -11.60 33.64
CA LYS A 105 25.32 -12.90 34.09
C LYS A 105 24.26 -12.77 35.19
N LYS A 106 23.41 -11.76 35.06
CA LYS A 106 22.39 -11.40 36.05
C LYS A 106 21.19 -12.33 36.03
N TYR A 107 20.90 -12.94 34.89
CA TYR A 107 19.64 -13.62 34.67
C TYR A 107 19.80 -15.13 34.62
N THR A 108 18.82 -15.85 35.16
CA THR A 108 18.61 -17.27 34.89
C THR A 108 17.61 -17.46 33.74
N PRO A 109 17.53 -18.65 33.10
CA PRO A 109 16.51 -18.92 32.08
C PRO A 109 15.08 -18.66 32.56
N GLU A 110 14.78 -18.95 33.83
CA GLU A 110 13.47 -18.73 34.46
C GLU A 110 13.14 -17.24 34.56
N GLU A 111 14.11 -16.42 34.98
CA GLU A 111 13.95 -14.97 35.05
C GLU A 111 13.80 -14.35 33.66
N MET A 112 14.53 -14.86 32.66
CA MET A 112 14.39 -14.43 31.27
C MET A 112 13.01 -14.81 30.69
N ALA A 113 12.48 -15.97 31.08
CA ALA A 113 11.17 -16.40 30.67
C ALA A 113 10.08 -15.48 31.25
N ALA A 114 10.17 -15.17 32.54
CA ALA A 114 9.28 -14.20 33.18
C ALA A 114 9.38 -12.81 32.54
N LYS A 115 10.61 -12.34 32.26
CA LYS A 115 10.88 -11.02 31.66
C LYS A 115 10.23 -10.84 30.28
N PHE A 116 10.26 -11.88 29.44
CA PHE A 116 9.74 -11.82 28.08
C PHE A 116 8.39 -12.54 27.89
N ASN A 117 7.63 -12.74 28.97
CA ASN A 117 6.32 -13.38 28.97
C ASN A 117 6.33 -14.75 28.24
N ILE A 118 7.33 -15.58 28.52
CA ILE A 118 7.45 -16.93 27.97
C ILE A 118 6.94 -17.93 29.03
N PRO A 119 5.79 -18.59 28.82
CA PRO A 119 5.20 -19.53 29.77
C PRO A 119 6.08 -20.74 30.14
N ASN A 120 6.99 -21.14 29.25
CA ASN A 120 7.83 -22.33 29.43
C ASN A 120 9.32 -21.93 29.36
N GLU A 121 10.00 -21.91 30.50
CA GLU A 121 11.43 -21.59 30.61
C GLU A 121 12.32 -22.51 29.76
N LYS A 122 11.90 -23.76 29.51
CA LYS A 122 12.63 -24.72 28.68
C LYS A 122 12.70 -24.31 27.22
N ALA A 123 11.86 -23.36 26.80
CA ALA A 123 11.93 -22.75 25.48
C ALA A 123 13.12 -21.79 25.32
N ILE A 124 13.72 -21.35 26.43
CA ILE A 124 14.90 -20.50 26.45
C ILE A 124 16.13 -21.38 26.60
N LYS A 125 17.07 -21.21 25.66
CA LYS A 125 18.39 -21.86 25.75
C LYS A 125 19.42 -20.82 26.13
N ILE A 126 20.39 -21.21 26.96
CA ILE A 126 21.51 -20.38 27.36
C ILE A 126 22.81 -20.98 26.83
N THR A 127 23.67 -20.13 26.31
CA THR A 127 25.05 -20.49 25.95
C THR A 127 26.00 -19.42 26.43
N GLU A 128 27.15 -19.81 26.95
CA GLU A 128 28.20 -18.86 27.31
C GLU A 128 29.11 -18.62 26.11
N VAL A 129 29.37 -17.34 25.79
CA VAL A 129 30.27 -16.94 24.69
C VAL A 129 31.13 -15.80 25.19
N GLN A 130 32.45 -16.00 25.20
CA GLN A 130 33.43 -14.98 25.61
C GLN A 130 33.19 -14.43 27.03
N GLY A 131 32.68 -15.26 27.94
CA GLY A 131 32.37 -14.85 29.31
C GLY A 131 31.03 -14.13 29.48
N ASP A 132 30.26 -13.93 28.41
CA ASP A 132 28.90 -13.38 28.45
C ASP A 132 27.85 -14.49 28.32
N ASN A 133 26.72 -14.35 29.00
CA ASN A 133 25.58 -15.24 28.81
C ASN A 133 24.76 -14.79 27.59
N TRP A 134 24.51 -15.70 26.66
CA TRP A 134 23.65 -15.48 25.51
C TRP A 134 22.40 -16.35 25.61
N PHE A 135 21.25 -15.70 25.65
CA PHE A 135 19.96 -16.34 25.68
C PHE A 135 19.37 -16.41 24.28
N ILE A 136 18.90 -17.59 23.89
CA ILE A 136 18.13 -17.84 22.68
C ILE A 136 16.67 -17.83 23.10
N ILE A 137 15.96 -16.76 22.76
CA ILE A 137 14.62 -16.46 23.29
C ILE A 137 13.60 -16.52 22.15
N PRO A 138 12.48 -17.24 22.29
CA PRO A 138 11.38 -17.19 21.33
C PRO A 138 10.83 -15.77 21.19
N VAL A 139 10.60 -15.34 19.95
CA VAL A 139 10.04 -14.01 19.66
C VAL A 139 8.86 -14.11 18.71
N LYS A 140 7.94 -13.15 18.81
CA LYS A 140 6.73 -13.07 17.99
C LYS A 140 7.06 -12.81 16.51
N GLY A 141 8.10 -12.03 16.26
CA GLY A 141 8.57 -11.73 14.91
C GLY A 141 9.68 -10.68 14.86
N VAL A 142 9.92 -10.14 13.67
CA VAL A 142 10.82 -9.00 13.42
C VAL A 142 10.07 -7.88 12.71
N HIS A 143 10.49 -6.65 12.98
CA HIS A 143 9.99 -5.44 12.36
C HIS A 143 11.13 -4.64 11.74
N PHE A 144 10.93 -4.13 10.53
CA PHE A 144 11.86 -3.19 9.90
C PHE A 144 11.48 -1.76 10.27
N VAL A 145 12.37 -1.07 10.97
CA VAL A 145 12.13 0.26 11.53
C VAL A 145 12.12 1.32 10.42
N ARG A 146 11.00 2.01 10.28
CA ARG A 146 10.82 3.11 9.32
C ARG A 146 11.18 4.45 9.94
N LYS A 147 11.34 5.45 9.06
CA LYS A 147 11.57 6.84 9.46
C LYS A 147 10.51 7.32 10.47
N ALA A 148 10.97 7.97 11.54
CA ALA A 148 10.16 8.49 12.64
C ALA A 148 9.43 7.44 13.51
N GLU A 149 9.76 6.15 13.38
CA GLU A 149 9.23 5.14 14.28
C GLU A 149 10.00 5.08 15.60
N THR A 150 9.23 5.05 16.68
CA THR A 150 9.71 4.82 18.05
C THR A 150 9.27 3.44 18.54
N ALA A 151 9.92 2.92 19.59
CA ALA A 151 9.50 1.68 20.24
C ALA A 151 8.00 1.66 20.56
N SER A 152 7.44 2.78 21.04
CA SER A 152 6.02 2.90 21.36
C SER A 152 5.12 2.89 20.12
N SER A 153 5.56 3.49 19.01
CA SER A 153 4.82 3.41 17.74
C SER A 153 4.85 2.00 17.13
N ILE A 154 5.96 1.28 17.30
CA ILE A 154 6.10 -0.12 16.84
C ILE A 154 5.25 -1.03 17.72
N ALA A 155 5.28 -0.86 19.04
CA ALA A 155 4.48 -1.61 20.01
C ALA A 155 2.98 -1.56 19.69
N LYS A 156 2.45 -0.38 19.32
CA LYS A 156 1.04 -0.20 18.92
C LYS A 156 0.59 -1.09 17.76
N LYS A 157 1.52 -1.57 16.93
CA LYS A 157 1.22 -2.46 15.81
C LYS A 157 1.09 -3.93 16.23
N TYR A 158 1.76 -4.33 17.30
CA TYR A 158 1.99 -5.74 17.63
C TYR A 158 1.43 -6.17 18.99
N TYR A 159 1.17 -5.22 19.89
CA TYR A 159 0.68 -5.47 21.23
C TYR A 159 -0.67 -4.81 21.48
N THR A 160 -1.49 -5.51 22.25
CA THR A 160 -2.76 -4.97 22.77
C THR A 160 -2.51 -3.97 23.89
N LEU A 161 -1.50 -4.23 24.73
CA LEU A 161 -1.18 -3.41 25.89
C LEU A 161 0.03 -2.52 25.60
N LEU A 162 -0.12 -1.20 25.81
CA LEU A 162 0.97 -0.24 25.56
C LEU A 162 2.18 -0.42 26.49
N ARG A 163 1.97 -1.01 27.67
CA ARG A 163 3.04 -1.30 28.64
C ARG A 163 4.11 -2.24 28.06
N ASP A 164 3.73 -3.10 27.12
CA ASP A 164 4.63 -4.06 26.47
C ASP A 164 5.64 -3.39 25.53
N SER A 165 5.51 -2.07 25.29
CA SER A 165 6.51 -1.30 24.55
C SER A 165 7.89 -1.29 25.20
N VAL A 166 7.98 -1.54 26.50
CA VAL A 166 9.25 -1.70 27.24
C VAL A 166 10.01 -2.92 26.74
N LEU A 167 9.32 -4.03 26.42
CA LEU A 167 9.94 -5.28 25.97
C LEU A 167 10.73 -5.08 24.67
N ILE A 168 10.21 -4.26 23.75
CA ILE A 168 10.93 -3.92 22.50
C ILE A 168 12.23 -3.17 22.82
N LYS A 169 12.20 -2.22 23.77
CA LYS A 169 13.41 -1.46 24.13
C LYS A 169 14.44 -2.33 24.84
N GLU A 170 13.99 -3.22 25.71
CA GLU A 170 14.88 -4.10 26.47
C GLU A 170 15.54 -5.14 25.56
N PHE A 171 14.78 -5.74 24.64
CA PHE A 171 15.33 -6.73 23.71
C PHE A 171 16.22 -6.08 22.65
N ASN A 172 15.90 -4.86 22.23
CA ASN A 172 16.60 -4.14 21.17
C ASN A 172 17.32 -2.92 21.76
N PRO A 173 18.58 -3.05 22.24
CA PRO A 173 19.30 -1.97 22.89
C PRO A 173 19.54 -0.76 21.98
N SER A 174 19.43 -0.93 20.65
CA SER A 174 19.49 0.16 19.70
C SER A 174 18.42 0.01 18.62
N ILE A 175 17.42 0.89 18.66
CA ILE A 175 16.38 1.00 17.63
C ILE A 175 16.79 2.14 16.71
N LYS A 176 17.21 1.81 15.49
CA LYS A 176 17.63 2.76 14.46
C LYS A 176 16.79 2.54 13.20
N ILE A 177 16.64 3.62 12.43
CA ILE A 177 16.00 3.57 11.11
C ILE A 177 16.77 2.56 10.24
N ASP A 178 16.05 1.85 9.38
CA ASP A 178 16.55 0.85 8.44
C ASP A 178 17.16 -0.41 9.07
N ASN A 179 16.95 -0.62 10.38
CA ASN A 179 17.33 -1.84 11.07
C ASN A 179 16.12 -2.74 11.35
N LEU A 180 16.39 -4.04 11.44
CA LEU A 180 15.44 -5.01 12.00
C LEU A 180 15.49 -4.96 13.52
N VAL A 181 14.31 -4.99 14.14
CA VAL A 181 14.14 -5.16 15.58
C VAL A 181 13.28 -6.37 15.86
N PHE A 182 13.64 -7.11 16.91
CA PHE A 182 12.85 -8.23 17.39
C PHE A 182 11.62 -7.73 18.13
N ILE A 183 10.51 -8.45 17.96
CA ILE A 183 9.25 -8.21 18.63
C ILE A 183 9.05 -9.37 19.62
N PRO A 184 9.35 -9.18 20.92
CA PRO A 184 9.08 -10.20 21.95
C PRO A 184 7.60 -10.53 22.08
N TYR A 185 7.27 -11.61 22.76
CA TYR A 185 5.87 -11.88 23.14
C TYR A 185 5.42 -10.86 24.20
N GLY A 186 4.24 -10.27 23.97
CA GLY A 186 3.62 -9.35 24.92
C GLY A 186 2.95 -10.11 26.04
N SER A 187 2.47 -9.39 27.05
CA SER A 187 1.59 -9.99 28.04
C SER A 187 0.26 -10.30 27.35
N GLU A 188 -0.02 -11.58 27.09
CA GLU A 188 -1.36 -11.97 26.64
C GLU A 188 -2.37 -11.61 27.74
N ASN A 189 -3.53 -11.08 27.35
CA ASN A 189 -4.65 -10.99 28.28
C ASN A 189 -5.06 -12.44 28.57
N THR A 190 -4.61 -12.99 29.69
CA THR A 190 -5.27 -14.11 30.34
C THR A 190 -6.74 -13.72 30.53
N LYS A 191 -7.60 -14.24 29.66
CA LYS A 191 -9.02 -14.38 29.96
C LYS A 191 -9.21 -15.72 30.65
#